data_AF-A0A229TUX2-F1
#
_entry.id   AF-A0A229TUX2-F1
#
_cell.length_a   1.000
_cell.length_b   1.000
_cell.length_c   1.000
_cell.angle_alpha   90.00
_cell.angle_beta   90.00
_cell.angle_gamma   90.00
#
_symmetry.space_group_name_H-M   'P 1'
#
loop_
_entity.id
_entity.type
_entity.pdbx_description
1 polymer ?
#
loop_
_entity_poly.entity_id
_entity_poly.type
_entity_poly.pdbx_seq_one_letter_code
_entity_poly.pdbx_strand_id
1 'polypeptide(L)'
;MDYVDPARNLISFTTGTGAVFAESAPAQAVDAFRQAWERVAADHGVDADQVIRIEAYWQPAQWDERYLGRTFGDVELEYVFPRPDPGGWHTALDRAREVLDEVAAAD
;
A
#
# COMPACT_ATOMS: atom_id res chain seq x y z
N MET A 1 -14.62 -1.47 14.32
CA MET A 1 -13.54 -1.88 13.41
C MET A 1 -14.03 -1.48 12.04
N ASP A 2 -13.43 -0.46 11.42
CA ASP A 2 -13.80 -0.12 10.05
C ASP A 2 -13.47 -1.33 9.17
N TYR A 3 -14.48 -1.85 8.48
CA TYR A 3 -14.30 -2.98 7.58
C TYR A 3 -13.24 -2.60 6.57
N VAL A 4 -12.12 -3.33 6.60
CA VAL A 4 -11.00 -3.10 5.70
C VAL A 4 -11.48 -3.40 4.29
N ASP A 5 -11.65 -2.36 3.46
CA ASP A 5 -12.10 -2.53 2.09
C ASP A 5 -10.92 -2.91 1.18
N PRO A 6 -10.83 -4.15 0.66
CA PRO A 6 -9.75 -4.57 -0.24
C PRO A 6 -9.75 -3.81 -1.56
N ALA A 7 -10.83 -3.10 -1.92
CA ALA A 7 -10.81 -2.19 -3.06
C ALA A 7 -9.94 -0.94 -2.81
N ARG A 8 -9.52 -0.72 -1.56
CA ARG A 8 -8.56 0.30 -1.15
C ARG A 8 -7.24 -0.40 -0.80
N ASN A 9 -6.16 0.00 -1.45
CA ASN A 9 -4.82 -0.36 -1.02
C ASN A 9 -4.44 0.55 0.15
N LEU A 10 -4.39 -0.01 1.35
CA LEU A 10 -3.78 0.66 2.50
C LEU A 10 -2.27 0.53 2.36
N ILE A 11 -1.57 1.65 2.40
CA ILE A 11 -0.12 1.73 2.20
C ILE A 11 0.44 2.51 3.39
N SER A 12 1.39 1.90 4.10
CA SER A 12 2.10 2.53 5.21
C SER A 12 3.56 2.80 4.84
N PHE A 13 4.07 3.91 5.37
CA PHE A 13 5.44 4.37 5.24
C PHE A 13 6.02 4.48 6.65
N THR A 14 7.01 3.66 6.95
CA THR A 14 7.71 3.66 8.24
C THR A 14 9.03 4.40 8.10
N THR A 15 9.25 5.38 8.96
CA THR A 15 10.49 6.16 8.98
C THR A 15 11.56 5.52 9.86
N GLY A 16 12.81 5.94 9.69
CA GLY A 16 13.93 5.53 10.56
C GLY A 16 13.77 5.90 12.04
N THR A 17 12.84 6.81 12.38
CA THR A 17 12.49 7.14 13.76
C THR A 17 11.40 6.23 14.35
N GLY A 18 10.83 5.33 13.54
CA GLY A 18 9.73 4.44 13.90
C GLY A 18 8.34 5.07 13.77
N ALA A 19 8.23 6.28 13.20
CA ALA A 19 6.93 6.87 12.90
C ALA A 19 6.31 6.14 11.70
N VAL A 20 5.00 5.88 11.77
CA VAL A 20 4.24 5.20 10.71
C VAL A 20 3.16 6.14 10.20
N PHE A 21 3.17 6.38 8.89
CA PHE A 21 2.16 7.16 8.18
C PHE A 21 1.43 6.24 7.21
N ALA A 22 0.11 6.25 7.20
CA ALA A 22 -0.66 5.36 6.35
C ALA A 22 -1.71 6.14 5.57
N GLU A 23 -1.82 5.83 4.29
CA GLU A 23 -2.81 6.42 3.40
C GLU A 23 -3.43 5.34 2.51
N SER A 24 -4.62 5.63 1.98
CA SER A 24 -5.32 4.69 1.11
C SER A 24 -5.53 5.24 -0.30
N ALA A 25 -5.32 4.37 -1.28
CA ALA A 25 -5.56 4.64 -2.70
C ALA A 25 -6.40 3.50 -3.32
N PRO A 26 -7.06 3.70 -4.47
CA PRO A 26 -7.76 2.60 -5.14
C PRO A 26 -6.80 1.45 -5.48
N ALA A 27 -7.14 0.21 -5.13
CA ALA A 27 -6.28 -0.96 -5.33
C ALA A 27 -5.91 -1.19 -6.81
N GLN A 28 -6.86 -0.89 -7.70
CA GLN A 28 -6.68 -1.05 -9.14
C GLN A 28 -5.84 0.05 -9.78
N ALA A 29 -5.60 1.18 -9.09
CA ALA A 29 -4.78 2.27 -9.62
C ALA A 29 -3.36 1.77 -9.95
N VAL A 30 -2.77 2.34 -11.02
CA VAL A 30 -1.40 2.01 -11.46
C VAL A 30 -0.35 2.89 -10.79
N ASP A 31 -0.81 3.90 -10.07
CA ASP A 31 -0.08 4.97 -9.38
C ASP A 31 -0.52 5.09 -7.91
N ALA A 32 -1.00 3.99 -7.31
CA ALA A 32 -1.59 3.97 -5.98
C ALA A 32 -0.58 4.38 -4.90
N PHE A 33 0.67 3.91 -5.01
CA PHE A 33 1.74 4.25 -4.06
C PHE A 33 2.14 5.72 -4.18
N ARG A 34 2.22 6.23 -5.41
CA ARG A 34 2.47 7.66 -5.64
C ARG A 34 1.38 8.53 -5.03
N GLN A 35 0.11 8.20 -5.25
CA GLN A 35 -1.02 8.96 -4.68
C GLN A 35 -1.00 8.96 -3.15
N ALA A 36 -0.69 7.83 -2.52
CA ALA A 36 -0.60 7.72 -1.07
C ALA A 36 0.57 8.54 -0.52
N TRP A 37 1.75 8.42 -1.13
CA TRP A 37 2.92 9.18 -0.70
C TRP A 37 2.75 10.69 -0.85
N GLU A 38 2.19 11.16 -1.97
CA GLU A 38 1.96 12.59 -2.19
C GLU A 38 1.07 13.21 -1.10
N ARG A 39 0.10 12.44 -0.56
CA ARG A 39 -0.72 12.85 0.59
C ARG A 39 0.07 12.84 1.90
N VAL A 40 0.76 11.73 2.19
CA VAL A 40 1.58 11.61 3.42
C VAL A 40 2.62 12.73 3.51
N ALA A 41 3.34 12.99 2.42
CA ALA A 41 4.35 14.04 2.37
C ALA A 41 3.72 15.43 2.55
N ALA A 42 2.57 15.70 1.92
CA ALA A 42 1.88 16.98 2.04
C ALA A 42 1.33 17.22 3.45
N ASP A 43 0.73 16.21 4.07
CA ASP A 43 0.02 16.33 5.34
C ASP A 43 0.97 16.28 6.55
N HIS A 44 2.08 15.55 6.44
CA HIS A 44 3.00 15.31 7.55
C HIS A 44 4.38 15.97 7.38
N GLY A 45 4.70 16.50 6.19
CA GLY A 45 6.01 17.13 5.93
C GLY A 45 7.18 16.15 6.08
N VAL A 46 6.97 14.88 5.73
CA VAL A 46 7.96 13.80 5.82
C VAL A 46 8.71 13.72 4.49
N ASP A 47 10.03 13.62 4.57
CA ASP A 47 10.89 13.47 3.40
C ASP A 47 11.06 11.98 3.04
N ALA A 48 11.19 11.70 1.74
CA ALA A 48 11.27 10.32 1.25
C ALA A 48 12.52 9.56 1.76
N ASP A 49 13.61 10.28 1.99
CA ASP A 49 14.87 9.72 2.53
C ASP A 49 14.76 9.27 3.99
N GLN A 50 13.69 9.68 4.69
CA GLN A 50 13.40 9.25 6.05
C GLN A 50 12.71 7.89 6.09
N VAL A 51 12.09 7.46 4.99
CA VAL A 51 11.33 6.21 4.90
C VAL A 51 12.29 5.03 4.71
N ILE A 52 12.17 4.04 5.58
CA ILE A 52 13.00 2.82 5.56
C ILE A 52 12.21 1.56 5.19
N ARG A 53 10.88 1.60 5.31
CA ARG A 53 9.99 0.48 4.99
C ARG A 53 8.65 0.97 4.47
N ILE A 54 8.12 0.26 3.50
CA ILE A 54 6.79 0.44 2.91
C ILE A 54 6.05 -0.89 3.01
N GLU A 55 4.86 -0.88 3.59
CA GLU A 55 3.98 -2.04 3.65
C GLU A 55 2.67 -1.71 2.95
N ALA A 56 2.11 -2.65 2.21
CA ALA A 56 0.87 -2.43 1.47
C ALA A 56 -0.02 -3.67 1.45
N TYR A 57 -1.31 -3.49 1.18
CA TYR A 57 -2.16 -4.63 0.88
C TYR A 57 -1.87 -5.21 -0.49
N TRP A 58 -1.73 -4.37 -1.51
CA TRP A 58 -1.54 -4.84 -2.88
C TRP A 58 -0.14 -4.55 -3.37
N GLN A 59 0.44 -5.54 -4.07
CA GLN A 59 1.69 -5.37 -4.80
C GLN A 59 1.62 -4.14 -5.73
N PRO A 60 2.69 -3.35 -5.83
CA PRO A 60 2.74 -2.21 -6.74
C PRO A 60 2.54 -2.62 -8.20
N ALA A 61 1.98 -1.70 -8.99
CA ALA A 61 2.04 -1.80 -10.44
C ALA A 61 3.45 -1.42 -10.93
N GLN A 62 3.82 -1.84 -12.15
CA GLN A 62 5.12 -1.52 -12.75
C GLN A 62 5.47 -0.01 -12.75
N TRP A 63 4.45 0.85 -12.89
CA TRP A 63 4.63 2.30 -12.82
C TRP A 63 5.03 2.76 -11.41
N ASP A 64 4.35 2.23 -10.38
CA ASP A 64 4.71 2.48 -8.99
C ASP A 64 6.06 1.86 -8.63
N GLU A 65 6.42 0.66 -9.09
CA GLU A 65 7.75 0.07 -8.84
C GLU A 65 8.88 1.00 -9.28
N ARG A 66 8.73 1.59 -10.48
CA ARG A 66 9.70 2.56 -11.01
C ARG A 66 9.71 3.86 -10.21
N TYR A 67 8.55 4.31 -9.76
CA TYR A 67 8.43 5.49 -8.91
C TYR A 67 9.11 5.26 -7.56
N LEU A 68 8.81 4.15 -6.89
CA LEU A 68 9.34 3.79 -5.58
C LEU A 68 10.88 3.75 -5.59
N GLY A 69 11.47 3.04 -6.56
CA GLY A 69 12.93 2.96 -6.68
C GLY A 69 13.61 4.31 -6.98
N ARG A 70 12.89 5.29 -7.52
CA ARG A 70 13.42 6.65 -7.76
C ARG A 70 13.25 7.57 -6.55
N THR A 71 12.17 7.40 -5.80
CA THR A 71 11.77 8.28 -4.72
C THR A 71 12.44 7.88 -3.40
N PHE A 72 12.47 6.59 -3.08
CA PHE A 72 12.91 6.08 -1.78
C PHE A 72 14.27 5.36 -1.83
N GLY A 73 14.76 5.02 -3.03
CA GLY A 73 16.00 4.25 -3.17
C GLY A 73 15.81 2.80 -2.75
N ASP A 74 16.72 2.29 -1.90
CA ASP A 74 16.68 0.92 -1.37
C ASP A 74 15.85 0.91 -0.08
N VAL A 75 14.54 0.72 -0.24
CA VAL A 75 13.55 0.67 0.84
C VAL A 75 12.98 -0.73 0.93
N GLU A 76 12.77 -1.23 2.15
CA GLU A 76 12.08 -2.51 2.35
C GLU A 76 10.63 -2.37 1.88
N LEU A 77 10.17 -3.27 1.02
CA LEU A 77 8.82 -3.26 0.48
C LEU A 77 8.17 -4.62 0.68
N GLU A 78 7.07 -4.64 1.43
CA GLU A 78 6.25 -5.82 1.66
C GLU A 78 4.80 -5.60 1.22
N TYR A 79 4.15 -6.66 0.76
CA TYR A 79 2.73 -6.63 0.41
C TYR A 79 2.03 -7.92 0.80
N VAL A 80 0.73 -7.81 1.09
CA VAL A 80 -0.09 -8.96 1.51
C VAL A 80 -0.60 -9.77 0.32
N PHE A 81 -1.09 -9.08 -0.71
CA PHE A 81 -1.75 -9.66 -1.87
C PHE A 81 -0.98 -9.34 -3.16
N PRO A 82 -0.65 -10.35 -3.99
CA PRO A 82 -0.08 -10.10 -5.29
C PRO A 82 -1.08 -9.36 -6.18
N ARG A 83 -0.57 -8.49 -7.05
CA ARG A 83 -1.42 -7.75 -8.00
C ARG A 83 -1.89 -8.73 -9.08
N PRO A 84 -3.21 -8.89 -9.30
CA PRO A 84 -3.70 -9.77 -10.34
C PRO A 84 -3.50 -9.17 -11.73
N ASP A 85 -3.58 -10.00 -12.75
CA ASP A 85 -3.76 -9.54 -14.13
C ASP A 85 -5.05 -8.68 -14.26
N PRO A 86 -5.16 -7.81 -15.27
CA PRO A 86 -6.31 -6.90 -15.42
C PRO A 86 -7.69 -7.57 -15.37
N GLY A 87 -7.81 -8.83 -15.82
CA GLY A 87 -9.07 -9.60 -15.76
C GLY A 87 -9.32 -10.31 -14.43
N GLY A 88 -8.34 -10.36 -13.52
CA GLY A 88 -8.40 -11.13 -12.27
C GLY A 88 -8.84 -10.33 -11.05
N TRP A 89 -9.07 -9.02 -11.18
CA TRP A 89 -9.38 -8.14 -10.05
C TRP A 89 -10.60 -8.54 -9.25
N HIS A 90 -11.67 -8.98 -9.90
CA HIS A 90 -12.89 -9.37 -9.19
C HIS A 90 -12.62 -10.53 -8.22
N THR A 91 -12.06 -11.63 -8.73
CA THR A 91 -11.69 -12.80 -7.91
C THR A 91 -10.66 -12.47 -6.84
N ALA A 92 -9.68 -11.63 -7.16
CA ALA A 92 -8.66 -11.23 -6.19
C ALA A 92 -9.26 -10.40 -5.04
N LEU A 93 -10.18 -9.47 -5.34
CA LEU A 93 -10.86 -8.65 -4.34
C LEU A 93 -11.76 -9.49 -3.44
N ASP A 94 -12.50 -10.45 -4.01
CA ASP A 94 -13.32 -11.39 -3.23
C ASP A 94 -12.45 -12.21 -2.28
N ARG A 95 -11.32 -12.76 -2.78
CA ARG A 95 -10.40 -13.52 -1.93
C ARG A 95 -9.75 -12.67 -0.86
N ALA A 96 -9.34 -11.45 -1.18
CA ALA A 96 -8.78 -10.51 -0.21
C ALA A 96 -9.81 -10.16 0.88
N ARG A 97 -11.09 -9.99 0.51
CA ARG A 97 -12.18 -9.77 1.46
C ARG A 97 -12.28 -10.94 2.45
N GLU A 98 -12.32 -12.17 1.96
CA GLU A 98 -12.37 -13.37 2.82
C GLU A 98 -11.21 -13.40 3.82
N VAL A 99 -9.99 -13.16 3.36
CA VAL A 99 -8.80 -13.17 4.23
C VAL A 99 -8.86 -12.05 5.28
N LEU A 100 -9.27 -10.85 4.90
CA LEU A 100 -9.39 -9.73 5.84
C LEU A 100 -10.50 -9.95 6.87
N ASP A 101 -11.63 -10.54 6.47
CA ASP A 101 -12.73 -10.89 7.36
C ASP A 101 -12.31 -12.00 8.34
N GLU A 102 -11.53 -13.01 7.89
CA GLU A 102 -10.97 -14.05 8.74
C GLU A 102 -10.03 -13.47 9.82
N VAL A 103 -9.14 -12.55 9.44
CA VAL A 103 -8.23 -11.87 10.37
C VAL A 103 -9.00 -11.01 11.37
N ALA A 104 -9.99 -10.23 10.90
CA ALA A 104 -10.80 -9.39 11.76
C ALA A 104 -11.67 -10.17 12.76
N ALA A 105 -12.04 -11.41 12.44
CA ALA A 105 -12.78 -12.29 13.34
C ALA A 105 -11.88 -13.01 14.37
N ALA A 106 -10.56 -12.99 14.19
CA ALA A 106 -9.59 -13.63 15.07
C ALA A 106 -8.99 -12.69 16.13
N ASP A 107 -9.18 -11.37 15.99
CA ASP A 107 -8.86 -10.30 16.96
C ASP A 107 -10.03 -9.99 17.90
#